data_AF-F4KYN1-F1
#
_entry.id   AF-F4KYN1-F1
#
_cell.length_a   1.000
_cell.length_b   1.000
_cell.length_c   1.000
_cell.angle_alpha   90.00
_cell.angle_beta   90.00
_cell.angle_gamma   90.00
#
_symmetry.space_group_name_H-M   'P 1'
#
loop_
_entity.id
_entity.type
_entity.pdbx_description
1 polymer ?
#
loop_
_entity_poly.entity_id
_entity_poly.type
_entity_poly.pdbx_seq_one_letter_code
_entity_poly.pdbx_strand_id
1 'polypeptide(L)'
;MNAVVTKPVITPPNKDPKPSQKGRNLLLIGIVLTFILFSALKIGDYLEWDEDGTPKLSAKREKKLQKALRELAEAEQYALIIDVPGYYPCFNCDSTHIYMYKGESWRFGSTVKKQKGRYPKYRKPVGMTYEVQFEGNIFECKKQELLKIYSYPMMPENLKRAKPLKRPPGNKNDQ
;
A
#
# COMPACT_ATOMS: atom_id res chain seq x y z
N MET A 1 -100.87 1.11 -24.65
CA MET A 1 -100.81 0.04 -23.61
C MET A 1 -100.18 -1.17 -24.29
N ASN A 2 -98.98 -1.68 -23.99
CA ASN A 2 -98.03 -1.52 -22.90
C ASN A 2 -96.61 -1.65 -23.49
N ALA A 3 -95.68 -0.77 -23.10
CA ALA A 3 -94.27 -0.87 -23.46
C ALA A 3 -93.58 -1.87 -22.51
N VAL A 4 -92.95 -2.90 -23.07
CA VAL A 4 -92.14 -3.87 -22.34
C VAL A 4 -90.77 -3.25 -22.09
N VAL A 5 -90.45 -3.02 -20.82
CA VAL A 5 -89.15 -2.54 -20.34
C VAL A 5 -88.18 -3.72 -20.26
N THR A 6 -87.14 -3.73 -21.08
CA THR A 6 -86.01 -4.66 -20.96
C THR A 6 -84.95 -4.07 -20.02
N LYS A 7 -84.63 -4.80 -18.94
CA LYS A 7 -83.55 -4.45 -18.01
C LYS A 7 -82.18 -4.71 -18.63
N PRO A 8 -81.16 -3.85 -18.40
CA PRO A 8 -79.79 -4.12 -18.81
C PRO A 8 -79.09 -5.14 -17.88
N VAL A 9 -78.26 -5.98 -18.47
CA VAL A 9 -77.41 -6.99 -17.83
C VAL A 9 -76.28 -6.32 -17.04
N ILE A 10 -76.18 -6.61 -15.75
CA ILE A 10 -75.07 -6.18 -14.89
C ILE A 10 -74.04 -7.32 -14.87
N THR A 11 -72.88 -7.13 -15.48
CA THR A 11 -71.70 -7.97 -15.25
C THR A 11 -70.93 -7.47 -14.01
N PRO A 12 -70.47 -8.36 -13.11
CA PRO A 12 -69.73 -7.93 -11.93
C PRO A 12 -68.31 -7.43 -12.29
N PRO A 13 -67.77 -6.44 -11.55
CA PRO A 13 -66.42 -5.95 -11.79
C PRO A 13 -65.40 -7.00 -11.34
N ASN A 14 -64.57 -7.46 -12.28
CA ASN A 14 -63.39 -8.27 -11.99
C ASN A 14 -62.39 -7.44 -11.16
N LYS A 15 -62.18 -7.83 -9.89
CA LYS A 15 -61.13 -7.27 -9.04
C LYS A 15 -59.96 -8.24 -9.02
N ASP A 16 -59.00 -8.06 -9.92
CA ASP A 16 -57.70 -8.70 -9.76
C ASP A 16 -57.08 -8.22 -8.43
N PRO A 17 -56.55 -9.12 -7.57
CA PRO A 17 -55.97 -8.73 -6.30
C PRO A 17 -54.67 -7.94 -6.53
N LYS A 18 -54.68 -6.68 -6.09
CA LYS A 18 -53.50 -5.80 -6.10
C LYS A 18 -52.38 -6.44 -5.27
N PRO A 19 -51.17 -6.65 -5.81
CA PRO A 19 -50.10 -7.34 -5.09
C PRO A 19 -49.76 -6.62 -3.78
N SER A 20 -49.63 -7.41 -2.71
CA SER A 20 -49.44 -6.95 -1.33
C SER A 20 -48.19 -6.08 -1.19
N GLN A 21 -48.40 -4.77 -1.02
CA GLN A 21 -47.36 -3.76 -0.83
C GLN A 21 -46.59 -3.92 0.49
N LYS A 22 -47.14 -4.68 1.46
CA LYS A 22 -46.55 -4.92 2.78
C LYS A 22 -45.24 -5.72 2.72
N GLY A 23 -45.12 -6.71 1.83
CA GLY A 23 -43.90 -7.53 1.70
C GLY A 23 -42.71 -6.75 1.12
N ARG A 24 -42.97 -5.81 0.22
CA ARG A 24 -41.93 -4.97 -0.41
C ARG A 24 -41.35 -3.96 0.58
N ASN A 25 -42.18 -3.40 1.46
CA ASN A 25 -41.74 -2.48 2.51
C ASN A 25 -40.91 -3.20 3.58
N LEU A 26 -41.27 -4.44 3.95
CA LEU A 26 -40.50 -5.23 4.92
C LEU A 26 -39.12 -5.61 4.39
N LEU A 27 -39.03 -5.98 3.11
CA LEU A 27 -37.78 -6.29 2.43
C LEU A 27 -36.85 -5.07 2.32
N LEU A 28 -37.41 -3.89 2.00
CA LEU A 28 -36.66 -2.63 1.99
C LEU A 28 -36.14 -2.25 3.37
N ILE A 29 -36.93 -2.43 4.43
CA ILE A 29 -36.50 -2.20 5.82
C ILE A 29 -35.34 -3.13 6.20
N GLY A 30 -35.43 -4.42 5.84
CA GLY A 30 -34.34 -5.38 6.07
C GLY A 30 -33.02 -4.99 5.37
N ILE A 31 -33.11 -4.49 4.14
CA ILE A 31 -31.95 -3.98 3.39
C ILE A 31 -31.34 -2.74 4.08
N VAL A 32 -32.17 -1.78 4.50
CA VAL A 32 -31.68 -0.58 5.19
C VAL A 32 -30.99 -0.92 6.52
N LEU A 33 -31.59 -1.80 7.33
CA LEU A 33 -31.01 -2.23 8.61
C LEU A 33 -29.68 -2.96 8.43
N THR A 34 -29.56 -3.82 7.41
CA THR A 34 -28.29 -4.51 7.11
C THR A 34 -27.20 -3.53 6.66
N PHE A 35 -27.53 -2.52 5.84
CA PHE A 35 -26.56 -1.46 5.48
C PHE A 35 -26.12 -0.63 6.69
N ILE A 36 -27.03 -0.27 7.59
CA ILE A 36 -26.70 0.47 8.82
C ILE A 36 -25.76 -0.37 9.71
N LEU A 37 -26.08 -1.65 9.92
CA LEU A 37 -25.27 -2.56 10.72
C LEU A 37 -23.87 -2.74 10.13
N PHE A 38 -23.79 -2.92 8.80
CA PHE A 38 -22.52 -3.07 8.09
C PHE A 38 -21.66 -1.79 8.17
N SER A 39 -22.30 -0.62 8.10
CA SER A 39 -21.64 0.67 8.24
C SER A 39 -21.14 0.89 9.68
N ALA A 40 -21.93 0.53 10.69
CA ALA A 40 -21.52 0.60 12.10
C ALA A 40 -20.32 -0.32 12.41
N LEU A 41 -20.30 -1.53 11.84
CA LEU A 41 -19.14 -2.44 11.95
C LEU A 41 -17.88 -1.85 11.33
N LYS A 42 -18.00 -1.15 10.20
CA LYS A 42 -16.88 -0.46 9.56
C LYS A 42 -16.37 0.71 10.38
N ILE A 43 -17.24 1.44 11.09
CA ILE A 43 -16.84 2.55 11.98
C ILE A 43 -16.05 2.02 13.18
N GLY A 44 -16.50 0.91 13.79
CA GLY A 44 -15.79 0.27 14.91
C GLY A 44 -14.36 -0.17 14.57
N ASP A 45 -14.02 -0.37 13.29
CA ASP A 45 -12.66 -0.70 12.87
C ASP A 45 -11.65 0.46 13.07
N TYR A 46 -12.12 1.71 13.15
CA TYR A 46 -11.24 2.89 13.27
C TYR A 46 -11.65 3.92 14.34
N LEU A 47 -12.88 3.86 14.86
CA LEU A 47 -13.42 4.81 15.82
C LEU A 47 -14.17 4.07 16.95
N GLU A 48 -13.86 4.42 18.19
CA GLU A 48 -14.54 3.95 19.40
C GLU A 48 -14.92 5.18 20.25
N TRP A 49 -15.82 5.01 21.21
CA TRP A 49 -16.20 6.05 22.16
C TRP A 49 -15.74 5.62 23.56
N ASP A 50 -15.24 6.54 24.38
CA ASP A 50 -14.90 6.25 25.78
C ASP A 50 -16.10 6.38 26.72
N GLU A 51 -15.87 6.16 28.02
CA GLU A 51 -16.90 6.22 29.07
C GLU A 51 -17.53 7.62 29.19
N ASP A 52 -16.82 8.67 28.78
CA ASP A 52 -17.26 10.05 28.79
C ASP A 52 -17.99 10.46 27.48
N GLY A 53 -18.15 9.53 26.53
CA GLY A 53 -18.77 9.80 25.23
C GLY A 53 -17.89 10.63 24.29
N THR A 54 -16.57 10.64 24.49
CA THR A 54 -15.60 11.31 23.62
C THR A 54 -15.09 10.32 22.54
N PRO A 55 -15.00 10.74 21.26
CA PRO A 55 -14.55 9.86 20.20
C PRO A 55 -13.04 9.66 20.25
N LYS A 56 -12.59 8.41 20.17
CA LYS A 56 -11.17 8.02 20.13
C LYS A 56 -10.89 7.02 19.01
N LEU A 57 -9.61 6.89 18.65
CA LEU A 57 -9.19 5.83 17.73
C LEU A 57 -9.52 4.46 18.34
N SER A 58 -9.99 3.54 17.49
CA SER A 58 -10.17 2.15 17.92
C SER A 58 -8.83 1.58 18.41
N ALA A 59 -8.87 0.66 19.37
CA ALA A 59 -7.64 0.04 19.89
C ALA A 59 -6.78 -0.59 18.77
N LYS A 60 -7.44 -1.15 17.75
CA LYS A 60 -6.81 -1.68 16.53
C LYS A 60 -6.11 -0.60 15.71
N ARG A 61 -6.71 0.58 15.60
CA ARG A 61 -6.16 1.71 14.83
C ARG A 61 -5.01 2.38 15.59
N GLU A 62 -5.14 2.55 16.90
CA GLU A 62 -4.09 3.06 17.78
C GLU A 62 -2.85 2.15 17.73
N LYS A 63 -3.04 0.83 17.83
CA LYS A 63 -1.92 -0.14 17.69
C LYS A 63 -1.20 -0.02 16.34
N LYS A 64 -1.92 0.24 15.25
CA LYS A 64 -1.32 0.48 13.92
C LYS A 64 -0.55 1.80 13.88
N LEU A 65 -1.08 2.86 14.48
CA LEU A 65 -0.40 4.15 14.60
C LEU A 65 0.92 4.01 15.38
N GLN A 66 0.87 3.41 16.58
CA GLN A 66 2.05 3.21 17.42
C GLN A 66 3.10 2.33 16.73
N LYS A 67 2.67 1.31 15.99
CA LYS A 67 3.58 0.51 15.16
C LYS A 67 4.24 1.36 14.07
N ALA A 68 3.47 2.17 13.34
CA ALA A 68 4.00 3.03 12.28
C ALA A 68 5.00 4.06 12.83
N LEU A 69 4.68 4.71 13.96
CA LEU A 69 5.59 5.66 14.61
C LEU A 69 6.91 5.00 15.03
N ARG A 70 6.84 3.80 15.61
CA ARG A 70 8.04 3.02 15.97
C ARG A 70 8.87 2.63 14.74
N GLU A 71 8.22 2.16 13.68
CA GLU A 71 8.91 1.86 12.41
C GLU A 71 9.61 3.09 11.84
N LEU A 72 9.05 4.30 11.97
CA LEU A 72 9.72 5.53 11.52
C LEU A 72 10.93 5.91 12.40
N ALA A 73 10.89 5.57 13.70
CA ALA A 73 12.00 5.78 14.63
C ALA A 73 13.14 4.77 14.45
N GLU A 74 12.83 3.58 13.93
CA GLU A 74 13.78 2.48 13.70
C GLU A 74 13.93 2.17 12.21
N ALA A 75 14.92 2.78 11.58
CA ALA A 75 15.26 2.60 10.18
C ALA A 75 16.73 2.20 9.99
N GLU A 76 17.00 1.62 8.84
CA GLU A 76 18.34 1.22 8.38
C GLU A 76 18.63 1.96 7.07
N GLN A 77 19.80 2.59 6.96
CA GLN A 77 20.43 2.88 5.67
C GLN A 77 21.44 1.78 5.37
N TYR A 78 21.37 1.25 4.15
CA TYR A 78 22.14 0.10 3.70
C TYR A 78 22.77 0.31 2.33
N ALA A 79 23.75 -0.54 2.03
CA ALA A 79 24.29 -0.76 0.70
C ALA A 79 23.98 -2.19 0.23
N LEU A 80 23.74 -2.35 -1.06
CA LEU A 80 23.87 -3.64 -1.75
C LEU A 80 25.25 -3.68 -2.37
N ILE A 81 26.10 -4.54 -1.84
CA ILE A 81 27.50 -4.67 -2.23
C ILE A 81 27.67 -5.96 -3.03
N ILE A 82 28.40 -5.89 -4.14
CA ILE A 82 28.67 -7.06 -4.97
C ILE A 82 29.53 -8.08 -4.21
N ASP A 83 29.04 -9.31 -4.07
CA ASP A 83 29.81 -10.44 -3.52
C ASP A 83 30.38 -11.34 -4.63
N VAL A 84 29.64 -11.47 -5.74
CA VAL A 84 30.05 -12.25 -6.92
C VAL A 84 30.28 -11.30 -8.10
N PRO A 85 31.50 -11.15 -8.64
CA PRO A 85 31.75 -10.31 -9.81
C PRO A 85 30.93 -10.74 -11.02
N GLY A 86 30.46 -9.78 -11.82
CA GLY A 86 29.63 -10.09 -12.99
C GLY A 86 28.91 -8.89 -13.58
N TYR A 87 28.03 -9.15 -14.56
CA TYR A 87 27.18 -8.12 -15.16
C TYR A 87 25.89 -7.95 -14.35
N TYR A 88 25.64 -6.73 -13.90
CA TYR A 88 24.47 -6.36 -13.13
C TYR A 88 23.63 -5.31 -13.86
N PRO A 89 22.31 -5.25 -13.60
CA PRO A 89 21.47 -4.22 -14.19
C PRO A 89 21.98 -2.82 -13.84
N CYS A 90 22.03 -1.95 -14.85
CA CYS A 90 22.40 -0.56 -14.69
C CYS A 90 21.26 0.35 -15.19
N PHE A 91 20.77 1.23 -14.32
CA PHE A 91 19.66 2.13 -14.64
C PHE A 91 20.11 3.51 -15.14
N ASN A 92 21.42 3.77 -15.18
CA ASN A 92 22.02 5.05 -15.52
C ASN A 92 23.27 4.92 -16.39
N CYS A 93 23.43 3.77 -17.04
CA CYS A 93 24.46 3.51 -18.04
C CYS A 93 23.87 3.62 -19.45
N ASP A 94 24.74 3.75 -20.45
CA ASP A 94 24.32 3.70 -21.87
C ASP A 94 23.83 2.29 -22.27
N SER A 95 24.30 1.25 -21.55
CA SER A 95 23.85 -0.14 -21.64
C SER A 95 22.90 -0.50 -20.51
N THR A 96 22.11 -1.56 -20.68
CA THR A 96 21.22 -2.09 -19.64
C THR A 96 21.96 -2.80 -18.50
N HIS A 97 23.24 -3.15 -18.71
CA HIS A 97 24.08 -3.85 -17.75
C HIS A 97 25.48 -3.24 -17.66
N ILE A 98 26.11 -3.40 -16.50
CA ILE A 98 27.50 -3.01 -16.27
C ILE A 98 28.24 -4.11 -15.51
N TYR A 99 29.50 -4.32 -15.87
CA TYR A 99 30.36 -5.22 -15.10
C TYR A 99 30.73 -4.57 -13.77
N MET A 100 30.58 -5.33 -12.68
CA MET A 100 30.94 -4.91 -11.35
C MET A 100 31.86 -5.93 -10.67
N TYR A 101 32.81 -5.40 -9.91
CA TYR A 101 33.75 -6.18 -9.13
C TYR A 101 33.24 -6.43 -7.71
N LYS A 102 33.79 -7.46 -7.06
CA LYS A 102 33.50 -7.74 -5.64
C LYS A 102 33.86 -6.52 -4.78
N GLY A 103 32.97 -6.18 -3.86
CA GLY A 103 33.12 -5.04 -2.96
C GLY A 103 32.57 -3.71 -3.51
N GLU A 104 32.16 -3.65 -4.78
CA GLU A 104 31.58 -2.42 -5.34
C GLU A 104 30.12 -2.22 -4.87
N SER A 105 29.74 -0.97 -4.64
CA SER A 105 28.37 -0.61 -4.24
C SER A 105 27.44 -0.58 -5.45
N TRP A 106 26.49 -1.51 -5.54
CA TRP A 106 25.47 -1.50 -6.59
C TRP A 106 24.34 -0.52 -6.27
N ARG A 107 23.93 -0.44 -5.01
CA ARG A 107 22.81 0.41 -4.58
C ARG A 107 22.96 0.90 -3.16
N PHE A 108 22.63 2.17 -2.92
CA PHE A 108 22.29 2.67 -1.59
C PHE A 108 20.78 2.78 -1.40
N GLY A 109 20.31 2.52 -0.18
CA GLY A 109 18.90 2.61 0.15
C GLY A 109 18.65 2.80 1.65
N SER A 110 17.43 3.24 1.99
CA SER A 110 16.93 3.27 3.36
C SER A 110 15.64 2.46 3.51
N THR A 111 15.39 1.91 4.70
CA THR A 111 14.15 1.16 4.98
C THR A 111 13.82 1.07 6.47
N VAL A 112 12.52 1.14 6.80
CA VAL A 112 11.96 0.81 8.12
C VAL A 112 11.64 -0.69 8.28
N LYS A 113 11.75 -1.46 7.19
CA LYS A 113 11.28 -2.86 7.13
C LYS A 113 12.40 -3.88 7.39
N LYS A 114 13.61 -3.39 7.66
CA LYS A 114 14.86 -4.15 7.70
C LYS A 114 15.11 -4.95 6.41
N GLN A 115 16.22 -5.68 6.36
CA GLN A 115 16.53 -6.55 5.22
C GLN A 115 15.38 -7.52 4.86
N LYS A 116 14.83 -8.24 5.85
CA LYS A 116 13.82 -9.29 5.60
C LYS A 116 12.54 -8.74 4.97
N GLY A 117 12.11 -7.54 5.35
CA GLY A 117 10.92 -6.90 4.80
C GLY A 117 11.18 -6.17 3.49
N ARG A 118 12.38 -5.65 3.26
CA ARG A 118 12.76 -4.98 2.00
C ARG A 118 13.07 -5.98 0.88
N TYR A 119 13.83 -7.02 1.21
CA TYR A 119 14.29 -8.09 0.34
C TYR A 119 13.85 -9.45 0.91
N PRO A 120 12.54 -9.77 0.81
CA PRO A 120 12.04 -11.09 1.16
C PRO A 120 12.70 -12.16 0.28
N LYS A 121 12.65 -13.44 0.69
CA LYS A 121 13.38 -14.55 0.04
C LYS A 121 13.27 -14.56 -1.50
N TYR A 122 12.08 -14.29 -2.04
CA TYR A 122 11.80 -14.27 -3.48
C TYR A 122 12.32 -13.02 -4.23
N ARG A 123 12.84 -12.03 -3.52
CA ARG A 123 13.40 -10.77 -4.05
C ARG A 123 14.80 -10.51 -3.50
N LYS A 124 15.48 -11.53 -2.96
CA LYS A 124 16.86 -11.34 -2.50
C LYS A 124 17.74 -11.00 -3.70
N PRO A 125 18.56 -9.93 -3.63
CA PRO A 125 19.50 -9.63 -4.68
C PRO A 125 20.52 -10.77 -4.75
N VAL A 126 20.61 -11.43 -5.90
CA VAL A 126 21.54 -12.54 -6.14
C VAL A 126 22.94 -11.97 -6.37
N GLY A 127 23.97 -12.60 -5.81
CA GLY A 127 25.35 -12.14 -5.94
C GLY A 127 25.69 -10.86 -5.18
N MET A 128 24.81 -10.41 -4.28
CA MET A 128 25.00 -9.20 -3.48
C MET A 128 24.76 -9.45 -1.99
N THR A 129 25.49 -8.72 -1.17
CA THR A 129 25.32 -8.65 0.28
C THR A 129 24.54 -7.38 0.65
N TYR A 130 23.56 -7.53 1.54
CA TYR A 130 22.89 -6.39 2.17
C TYR A 130 23.68 -6.01 3.41
N GLU A 131 24.26 -4.81 3.41
CA GLU A 131 25.07 -4.30 4.51
C GLU A 131 24.43 -3.05 5.10
N VAL A 132 24.08 -3.09 6.38
CA VAL A 132 23.64 -1.90 7.12
C VAL A 132 24.84 -1.02 7.40
N GLN A 133 24.76 0.24 6.99
CA GLN A 133 25.84 1.23 7.12
C GLN A 133 25.50 2.35 8.11
N PHE A 134 24.22 2.50 8.44
CA PHE A 134 23.75 3.43 9.46
C PHE A 134 22.38 2.98 9.99
N GLU A 135 22.17 3.09 11.30
CA GLU A 135 20.89 2.85 11.97
C GLU A 135 20.45 4.14 12.67
N GLY A 136 19.17 4.47 12.59
CA GLY A 136 18.61 5.68 13.18
C GLY A 136 17.15 5.86 12.77
N ASN A 137 16.62 7.08 12.83
CA ASN A 137 15.27 7.31 12.32
C ASN A 137 15.27 7.39 10.78
N ILE A 138 14.08 7.32 10.17
CA ILE A 138 13.94 7.32 8.71
C ILE A 138 14.50 8.59 8.04
N PHE A 139 14.43 9.75 8.70
CA PHE A 139 14.94 11.00 8.16
C PHE A 139 16.47 11.00 8.12
N GLU A 140 17.11 10.54 9.19
CA GLU A 140 18.58 10.37 9.24
C GLU A 140 19.05 9.36 8.21
N CYS A 141 18.38 8.21 8.10
CA CYS A 141 18.70 7.20 7.11
C CYS A 141 18.57 7.73 5.67
N LYS A 142 17.54 8.55 5.41
CA LYS A 142 17.34 9.21 4.12
C LYS A 142 18.42 10.24 3.82
N LYS A 143 18.83 11.02 4.82
CA LYS A 143 19.96 11.94 4.70
C LYS A 143 21.25 11.18 4.33
N GLN A 144 21.53 10.06 4.98
CA GLN A 144 22.70 9.23 4.67
C GLN A 144 22.62 8.61 3.27
N GLU A 145 21.45 8.13 2.85
CA GLU A 145 21.21 7.63 1.48
C GLU A 145 21.54 8.71 0.43
N LEU A 146 21.02 9.92 0.62
CA LEU A 146 21.28 11.05 -0.28
C LEU A 146 22.77 11.39 -0.34
N LEU A 147 23.42 11.54 0.81
CA LEU A 147 24.86 11.85 0.86
C LEU A 147 25.67 10.81 0.06
N LYS A 148 25.39 9.52 0.23
CA LYS A 148 26.08 8.44 -0.47
C LYS A 148 25.79 8.39 -1.97
N ILE A 149 24.54 8.62 -2.38
CA ILE A 149 24.17 8.67 -3.80
C ILE A 149 24.87 9.84 -4.50
N TYR A 150 24.82 11.03 -3.90
CA TYR A 150 25.43 12.24 -4.48
C TYR A 150 26.96 12.24 -4.42
N SER A 151 27.57 11.56 -3.45
CA SER A 151 29.02 11.39 -3.37
C SER A 151 29.56 10.25 -4.24
N TYR A 152 28.69 9.39 -4.79
CA TYR A 152 29.11 8.22 -5.58
C TYR A 152 30.06 8.55 -6.75
N PRO A 153 29.91 9.67 -7.49
CA PRO A 153 30.88 10.07 -8.51
C PRO A 153 32.33 10.10 -8.04
N MET A 154 32.55 10.38 -6.75
CA MET A 154 33.87 10.51 -6.12
C MET A 154 34.39 9.20 -5.53
N MET A 155 33.63 8.10 -5.60
CA MET A 155 34.04 6.83 -5.00
C MET A 155 35.12 6.13 -5.84
N PRO A 156 36.09 5.43 -5.21
CA PRO A 156 37.20 4.79 -5.91
C PRO A 156 36.77 3.81 -7.03
N GLU A 157 35.69 3.05 -6.83
CA GLU A 157 35.16 2.13 -7.84
C GLU A 157 34.63 2.86 -9.09
N ASN A 158 34.10 4.06 -8.92
CA ASN A 158 33.52 4.83 -10.02
C ASN A 158 34.59 5.64 -10.75
N LEU A 159 35.59 6.14 -10.02
CA LEU A 159 36.74 6.85 -10.58
C LEU A 159 37.62 5.96 -11.47
N LYS A 160 37.62 4.65 -11.24
CA LYS A 160 38.33 3.67 -12.08
C LYS A 160 37.63 3.40 -13.43
N ARG A 161 36.40 3.87 -13.63
CA ARG A 161 35.63 3.61 -14.85
C ARG A 161 36.06 4.57 -15.96
N ALA A 162 36.10 4.06 -17.20
CA ALA A 162 36.34 4.90 -18.37
C ALA A 162 35.30 6.03 -18.52
N LYS A 163 34.04 5.76 -18.16
CA LYS A 163 32.96 6.74 -18.03
C LYS A 163 32.37 6.66 -16.62
N PRO A 164 32.70 7.61 -15.72
CA PRO A 164 32.12 7.66 -14.39
C PRO A 164 30.59 7.80 -14.44
N LEU A 165 29.90 7.13 -13.53
CA LEU A 165 28.45 7.23 -13.39
C LEU A 165 28.06 8.33 -12.40
N LYS A 166 26.93 8.99 -12.64
CA LYS A 166 26.36 10.00 -11.73
C LYS A 166 25.94 9.41 -10.36
N ARG A 167 25.56 8.13 -10.32
CA ARG A 167 25.01 7.43 -9.14
C ARG A 167 25.29 5.93 -9.24
N PRO A 168 25.10 5.13 -8.17
CA PRO A 168 25.29 3.69 -8.24
C PRO A 168 24.40 3.05 -9.32
N PRO A 169 24.85 1.97 -10.01
CA PRO A 169 24.11 1.36 -11.11
C PRO A 169 22.66 0.95 -10.78
N GLY A 170 22.43 0.51 -9.55
CA GLY A 170 21.13 0.05 -9.02
C GLY A 170 20.20 1.16 -8.53
N ASN A 171 20.63 2.42 -8.52
CA ASN A 171 19.81 3.58 -8.17
C ASN A 171 19.20 4.21 -9.44
N LYS A 172 17.87 4.12 -9.59
CA LYS A 172 17.15 4.70 -10.74
C LYS A 172 17.12 6.24 -10.73
N ASN A 173 17.10 6.82 -9.54
CA ASN A 173 16.92 8.25 -9.31
C ASN A 173 17.70 8.70 -8.07
N ASP A 174 17.83 10.02 -7.91
CA ASP A 174 18.41 10.68 -6.74
C ASP A 174 17.22 10.92 -5.77
N GLN A 175 16.91 9.95 -4.91
CA GLN A 175 15.74 9.94 -4.00
C GLN A 175 16.15 9.88 -2.53
#